data_AF-A0A1B1NCK2-F1
#
_entry.id   AF-A0A1B1NCK2-F1
#
_cell.length_a   1.000
_cell.length_b   1.000
_cell.length_c   1.000
_cell.angle_alpha   90.00
_cell.angle_beta   90.00
_cell.angle_gamma   90.00
#
_symmetry.space_group_name_H-M   'P 1'
#
loop_
_entity.id
_entity.type
_entity.pdbx_description
1 polymer ?
#
loop_
_entity_poly.entity_id
_entity_poly.type
_entity_poly.pdbx_seq_one_letter_code
_entity_poly.pdbx_strand_id
1 'polypeptide(L)'
;MPQIDIEATRAAARALRDGGAALEGATDDVAVAGLAGALRGSATESALADLQSTGRLRLSDAGRELSTLAEGMVTLADHTAEATGER
;
A
#
# COMPACT_ATOMS: atom_id res chain seq x y z
N MET A 1 -1.49 29.74 -13.85
CA MET A 1 -2.00 28.51 -13.20
C MET A 1 -0.84 27.54 -13.08
N PRO A 2 -0.69 26.78 -11.98
CA PRO A 2 0.26 25.69 -11.95
C PRO A 2 -0.07 24.69 -13.07
N GLN A 3 0.93 24.33 -13.86
CA GLN A 3 0.79 23.40 -14.98
C GLN A 3 0.98 21.98 -14.43
N ILE A 4 -0.05 21.15 -14.49
CA ILE A 4 0.03 19.75 -14.09
C ILE A 4 0.73 18.99 -15.22
N ASP A 5 1.83 18.33 -14.90
CA ASP A 5 2.51 17.43 -15.82
C ASP A 5 1.78 16.07 -15.83
N ILE A 6 1.10 15.77 -16.94
CA ILE A 6 0.26 14.57 -17.10
C ILE A 6 1.12 13.31 -17.07
N GLU A 7 2.29 13.31 -17.70
CA GLU A 7 3.18 12.15 -17.75
C GLU A 7 3.77 11.86 -16.38
N ALA A 8 4.24 12.89 -15.67
CA ALA A 8 4.73 12.76 -14.31
C ALA A 8 3.63 12.27 -13.35
N THR A 9 2.39 12.76 -13.52
CA THR A 9 1.24 12.32 -12.72
C THR A 9 0.92 10.85 -12.97
N ARG A 10 0.93 10.39 -14.23
CA ARG A 10 0.74 8.97 -14.58
C ARG A 10 1.90 8.09 -14.09
N ALA A 11 3.13 8.60 -14.11
CA ALA A 11 4.30 7.90 -13.58
C ALA A 11 4.20 7.71 -12.06
N ALA A 12 3.80 8.75 -11.34
CA ALA A 12 3.56 8.68 -9.90
C ALA A 12 2.40 7.71 -9.56
N ALA A 13 1.32 7.71 -10.35
CA ALA A 13 0.25 6.73 -10.18
C ALA A 13 0.74 5.28 -10.31
N ARG A 14 1.63 4.99 -11.28
CA ARG A 14 2.26 3.66 -11.43
C ARG A 14 3.11 3.31 -10.22
N ALA A 15 3.98 4.22 -9.78
CA ALA A 15 4.83 4.01 -8.61
C ALA A 15 4.02 3.72 -7.34
N LEU A 16 2.88 4.40 -7.15
CA LEU A 16 1.97 4.14 -6.03
C LEU A 16 1.34 2.73 -6.11
N ARG A 17 0.92 2.27 -7.30
CA ARG A 17 0.39 0.90 -7.46
C ARG A 17 1.46 -0.15 -7.18
N ASP A 18 2.66 0.05 -7.71
CA ASP A 18 3.79 -0.87 -7.50
C ASP A 18 4.14 -0.95 -6.01
N GLY A 19 4.16 0.20 -5.32
CA GLY A 19 4.32 0.26 -3.87
C GLY A 19 3.20 -0.44 -3.10
N GLY A 20 1.95 -0.24 -3.51
CA GLY A 20 0.79 -0.91 -2.90
C GLY A 20 0.86 -2.44 -3.02
N ALA A 21 1.19 -2.94 -4.21
CA ALA A 21 1.38 -4.36 -4.47
C ALA A 21 2.56 -4.95 -3.68
N ALA A 22 3.66 -4.19 -3.55
CA ALA A 22 4.79 -4.61 -2.73
C ALA A 22 4.42 -4.73 -1.25
N LEU A 23 3.61 -3.80 -0.71
CA LEU A 23 3.12 -3.88 0.67
C LEU A 23 2.19 -5.07 0.88
N GLU A 24 1.30 -5.35 -0.08
CA GLU A 24 0.42 -6.52 -0.03
C GLU A 24 1.24 -7.81 -0.06
N GLY A 25 2.23 -7.93 -0.95
CA GLY A 25 3.14 -9.07 -0.99
C GLY A 25 3.95 -9.27 0.29
N ALA A 26 4.32 -8.18 0.98
CA ALA A 26 5.06 -8.23 2.24
C ALA A 26 4.20 -8.61 3.46
N THR A 27 2.87 -8.68 3.34
CA THR A 27 2.00 -9.07 4.47
C THR A 27 2.35 -10.46 5.00
N ASP A 28 2.65 -11.41 4.12
CA ASP A 28 3.00 -12.78 4.51
C ASP A 28 4.37 -12.88 5.18
N ASP A 29 5.29 -11.96 4.88
CA ASP A 29 6.62 -11.87 5.50
C ASP A 29 6.57 -11.48 6.98
N VAL A 30 5.46 -10.86 7.42
CA VAL A 30 5.17 -10.68 8.84
C VAL A 30 4.76 -12.04 9.42
N ALA A 31 5.76 -12.83 9.80
CA ALA A 31 5.60 -14.22 10.24
C ALA A 31 6.27 -14.48 11.61
N VAL A 32 5.96 -13.67 12.61
CA VAL A 32 6.48 -13.84 13.98
C VAL A 32 5.80 -14.98 14.74
N ALA A 33 4.68 -15.51 14.26
CA ALA A 33 4.00 -16.69 14.83
C ALA A 33 4.86 -17.97 14.75
N GLY A 34 5.86 -18.03 13.85
CA GLY A 34 6.83 -19.14 13.84
C GLY A 34 7.62 -19.25 15.16
N LEU A 35 7.73 -18.16 15.93
CA LEU A 35 8.35 -18.13 17.25
C LEU A 35 7.41 -18.59 18.37
N ALA A 36 6.09 -18.66 18.12
CA ALA A 36 5.08 -19.00 19.12
C ALA A 36 5.27 -20.41 19.71
N GLY A 37 5.75 -21.36 18.90
CA GLY A 37 6.00 -22.73 19.35
C GLY A 37 7.00 -22.81 20.51
N ALA A 38 8.04 -21.97 20.51
CA ALA A 38 9.03 -21.89 21.58
C ALA A 38 8.49 -21.19 22.84
N LEU A 39 7.37 -20.48 22.71
CA LEU A 39 6.78 -19.63 23.75
C LEU A 39 5.44 -20.17 24.26
N ARG A 40 5.09 -21.41 23.91
CA ARG A 40 3.79 -22.01 24.20
C ARG A 40 3.44 -21.93 25.70
N GLY A 41 2.25 -21.41 26.00
CA GLY A 41 1.74 -21.25 27.36
C GLY A 41 2.26 -20.03 28.10
N SER A 42 3.07 -19.18 27.45
CA SER A 42 3.50 -17.89 28.00
C SER A 42 2.58 -16.76 27.54
N ALA A 43 2.56 -15.65 28.29
CA ALA A 43 1.89 -14.43 27.86
C ALA A 43 2.48 -13.85 26.55
N THR A 44 3.75 -14.13 26.26
CA THR A 44 4.43 -13.68 25.04
C THR A 44 3.87 -14.33 23.78
N GLU A 45 3.35 -15.56 23.87
CA GLU A 45 2.70 -16.25 22.75
C GLU A 45 1.53 -15.44 22.17
N SER A 46 0.62 -14.99 23.04
CA SER A 46 -0.52 -14.15 22.63
C SER A 46 -0.06 -12.82 22.03
N ALA A 47 0.93 -12.18 22.66
CA ALA A 47 1.46 -10.91 22.19
C ALA A 47 2.08 -11.01 20.78
N LEU A 48 2.73 -12.14 20.45
CA LEU A 48 3.27 -12.36 19.10
C LEU A 48 2.18 -12.55 18.05
N ALA A 49 1.10 -13.24 18.39
CA ALA A 49 -0.05 -13.40 17.49
C ALA A 49 -0.71 -12.03 17.19
N ASP A 50 -0.89 -11.21 18.22
CA ASP A 50 -1.45 -9.86 18.09
C ASP A 50 -0.54 -8.94 17.27
N LEU A 51 0.78 -9.02 17.51
CA LEU A 51 1.76 -8.26 16.76
C LEU A 51 1.77 -8.66 15.29
N GLN A 52 1.71 -9.95 14.99
CA GLN A 52 1.61 -10.45 13.61
C GLN A 52 0.36 -9.93 12.92
N SER A 53 -0.81 -10.11 13.56
CA SER A 53 -2.10 -9.66 13.04
C SER A 53 -2.09 -8.16 12.76
N THR A 54 -1.61 -7.37 13.73
CA THR A 54 -1.50 -5.91 13.61
C THR A 54 -0.57 -5.50 12.47
N GLY A 55 0.61 -6.12 12.35
CA GLY A 55 1.56 -5.82 11.28
C GLY A 55 0.96 -6.10 9.90
N ARG A 56 0.30 -7.24 9.73
CA ARG A 56 -0.38 -7.63 8.49
C ARG A 56 -1.50 -6.66 8.12
N LEU A 57 -2.35 -6.30 9.09
CA LEU A 57 -3.43 -5.35 8.87
C LEU A 57 -2.90 -3.99 8.41
N ARG A 58 -1.88 -3.45 9.09
CA ARG A 58 -1.30 -2.14 8.72
C ARG A 58 -0.66 -2.13 7.35
N LEU A 59 0.02 -3.21 6.94
CA LEU A 59 0.57 -3.32 5.59
C LEU A 59 -0.54 -3.40 4.53
N SER A 60 -1.60 -4.17 4.81
CA SER A 60 -2.76 -4.26 3.91
C SER A 60 -3.48 -2.92 3.78
N ASP A 61 -3.71 -2.21 4.89
CA ASP A 61 -4.36 -0.90 4.89
C ASP A 61 -3.52 0.12 4.11
N ALA A 62 -2.20 0.17 4.35
CA ALA A 62 -1.29 1.03 3.59
C ALA A 62 -1.28 0.69 2.09
N GLY A 63 -1.32 -0.60 1.72
CA GLY A 63 -1.43 -1.02 0.32
C GLY A 63 -2.72 -0.54 -0.34
N ARG A 64 -3.86 -0.57 0.37
CA ARG A 64 -5.13 -0.01 -0.11
C ARG A 64 -5.06 1.50 -0.25
N GLU A 65 -4.50 2.21 0.73
CA GLU A 65 -4.33 3.67 0.65
C GLU A 65 -3.51 4.10 -0.57
N LEU A 66 -2.38 3.41 -0.85
CA LEU A 66 -1.58 3.67 -2.05
C LEU A 66 -2.36 3.40 -3.34
N SER A 67 -3.20 2.36 -3.36
CA SER A 67 -4.05 2.05 -4.51
C SER A 67 -5.10 3.15 -4.75
N THR A 68 -5.76 3.62 -3.70
CA THR A 68 -6.70 4.75 -3.78
C THR A 68 -6.02 6.04 -4.25
N LEU A 69 -4.82 6.34 -3.75
CA LEU A 69 -4.05 7.50 -4.21
C LEU A 69 -3.67 7.37 -5.69
N ALA A 70 -3.26 6.17 -6.13
CA ALA A 70 -2.95 5.92 -7.53
C ALA A 70 -4.15 6.15 -8.45
N GLU A 71 -5.35 5.69 -8.06
CA GLU A 71 -6.60 5.93 -8.79
C GLU A 71 -6.93 7.43 -8.88
N GLY A 72 -6.74 8.16 -7.76
CA GLY A 72 -6.89 9.61 -7.73
C GLY A 72 -5.95 10.32 -8.70
N MET A 73 -4.69 9.89 -8.77
CA MET A 73 -3.71 10.46 -9.70
C MET A 73 -4.05 10.18 -11.17
N VAL A 74 -4.54 8.98 -11.49
CA VAL A 74 -5.03 8.67 -12.85
C VAL A 74 -6.19 9.58 -13.22
N THR A 75 -7.19 9.67 -12.35
CA THR A 75 -8.36 10.54 -12.55
C THR A 75 -7.94 11.99 -12.76
N LEU A 76 -6.98 12.49 -11.98
CA LEU A 76 -6.44 13.83 -12.14
C LEU A 76 -5.75 14.03 -13.49
N ALA A 77 -4.91 13.07 -13.90
CA ALA A 77 -4.21 13.13 -15.18
C ALA A 77 -5.19 13.13 -16.36
N ASP A 78 -6.23 12.29 -16.30
CA ASP A 78 -7.22 12.15 -17.35
C ASP A 78 -8.11 13.41 -17.47
N HIS A 79 -8.61 13.95 -16.35
CA HIS A 79 -9.33 15.23 -16.38
C HIS A 79 -8.45 16.40 -16.85
N THR A 80 -7.15 16.39 -16.52
CA THR A 80 -6.22 17.42 -17.01
C THR A 80 -6.05 17.30 -18.52
N ALA A 81 -5.82 16.09 -19.04
CA ALA A 81 -5.70 15.80 -20.47
C ALA A 81 -6.94 16.25 -21.25
N GLU A 82 -8.13 15.93 -20.73
CA GLU A 82 -9.41 16.36 -21.31
C GLU A 82 -9.56 17.88 -21.33
N ALA A 83 -9.19 18.56 -20.25
CA ALA A 83 -9.31 20.01 -20.13
C ALA A 83 -8.31 20.78 -21.01
N THR A 84 -7.12 20.24 -21.24
CA THR A 84 -6.07 20.87 -22.07
C THR A 84 -6.11 20.44 -23.53
N GLY A 85 -6.86 19.37 -23.86
CA GLY A 85 -6.93 18.83 -25.22
C GLY A 85 -5.73 17.99 -25.63
N GLU A 86 -4.85 17.64 -24.67
CA GLU A 86 -3.77 16.67 -24.87
C GLU A 86 -4.39 15.26 -24.86
N ARG A 87 -4.33 14.54 -25.98
CA ARG A 87 -4.77 13.13 -26.09
C ARG A 87 -3.59 12.19 -26.21
#